data_AF-A0A6L8UGX9-F1
#
_entry.id   AF-A0A6L8UGX9-F1
#
_cell.length_a   1.000
_cell.length_b   1.000
_cell.length_c   1.000
_cell.angle_alpha   90.00
_cell.angle_beta   90.00
_cell.angle_gamma   90.00
#
_symmetry.space_group_name_H-M   'P 1'
#
loop_
_entity.id
_entity.type
_entity.pdbx_description
1 polymer ?
#
loop_
_entity_poly.entity_id
_entity_poly.type
_entity_poly.pdbx_seq_one_letter_code
_entity_poly.pdbx_strand_id
1 'polypeptide(L)'
;MKKFIFLSVLISFYLSLPLHSQSLLNKIKKDVTKEITGKSGNDDSKVAPEPSCSCDNAKLIIDLKKYNLDYRELYLTIGIDGSIVIKDRQTQKFYILKNGQTTGPLNENDPRLIAAGNTSNSNYNDDKEDYYVKAYPGIIVKSGDKYLIKHNGKSYGPYAIISDFALSRSKNKFAAFVTETVLMGESDFKKLEEAMANAKTDQEMMEIGMKMGMQMQNQMMQSGGPESLQSKFVTNIPVSSYDDKKMVPGRLNGTAKYDDIVIQTFDKIFDLKGNPILTLNGDHYDNDDLFISSTNNKYAYYSSGTLSFNDNTKLSGLFNPYMTSIDGKPSLTYMYHSPGKDAIMQCTIPF
;
A
#
# COMPACT_ATOMS: atom_id res chain seq x y z
N MET A 1 24.30 -72.69 8.29
CA MET A 1 24.57 -71.43 9.02
C MET A 1 25.75 -70.61 8.49
N LYS A 2 26.84 -71.19 7.95
CA LYS A 2 27.98 -70.40 7.41
C LYS A 2 27.72 -69.63 6.10
N LYS A 3 26.75 -70.04 5.28
CA LYS A 3 26.43 -69.38 3.99
C LYS A 3 25.54 -68.14 4.11
N PHE A 4 24.73 -68.03 5.18
CA PHE A 4 23.86 -66.86 5.41
C PHE A 4 24.61 -65.69 6.05
N ILE A 5 25.62 -65.95 6.89
CA ILE A 5 26.44 -64.91 7.53
C ILE A 5 27.28 -64.14 6.49
N PHE A 6 27.78 -64.83 5.46
CA PHE A 6 28.54 -64.18 4.38
C PHE A 6 27.69 -63.20 3.55
N LEU A 7 26.40 -63.50 3.36
CA LEU A 7 25.49 -62.63 2.60
C LEU A 7 25.13 -61.37 3.42
N SER A 8 24.95 -61.50 4.73
CA SER A 8 24.67 -60.37 5.63
C SER A 8 25.86 -59.42 5.78
N VAL A 9 27.10 -59.94 5.78
CA VAL A 9 28.33 -59.13 5.82
C VAL A 9 28.57 -58.41 4.48
N LEU A 10 28.24 -59.04 3.35
CA LEU A 10 28.34 -58.40 2.03
C LEU A 10 27.33 -57.25 1.83
N ILE A 11 26.11 -57.37 2.34
CA ILE A 11 25.08 -56.30 2.27
C ILE A 11 25.45 -55.11 3.18
N SER A 12 26.05 -55.37 4.35
CA SER A 12 26.49 -54.31 5.26
C SER A 12 27.77 -53.60 4.77
N PHE A 13 28.63 -54.26 3.99
CA PHE A 13 29.73 -53.60 3.27
C PHE A 13 29.25 -52.75 2.09
N TYR A 14 28.21 -53.16 1.37
CA TYR A 14 27.64 -52.35 0.28
C TYR A 14 26.93 -51.08 0.77
N LEU A 15 26.33 -51.10 1.97
CA LEU A 15 25.67 -49.95 2.59
C LEU A 15 26.61 -49.00 3.34
N SER A 16 27.87 -49.39 3.58
CA SER A 16 28.88 -48.58 4.28
C SER A 16 29.91 -47.92 3.36
N LEU A 17 29.78 -48.08 2.03
CA LEU A 17 30.60 -47.36 1.06
C LEU A 17 30.12 -45.90 0.94
N PRO A 18 30.92 -44.89 1.32
CA PRO A 18 30.53 -43.47 1.30
C PRO A 18 30.22 -42.94 -0.12
N LEU A 19 30.64 -43.67 -1.15
CA LEU A 19 30.52 -43.29 -2.56
C LEU A 19 29.08 -43.40 -3.09
N HIS A 20 28.26 -44.31 -2.56
CA HIS A 20 26.88 -44.48 -3.01
C HIS A 20 25.90 -43.55 -2.27
N SER A 21 26.13 -43.27 -0.98
CA SER A 21 25.34 -42.29 -0.24
C SER A 21 25.62 -40.86 -0.70
N GLN A 22 26.87 -40.53 -1.05
CA GLN A 22 27.21 -39.23 -1.66
C GLN A 22 26.59 -39.04 -3.06
N SER A 23 26.51 -40.09 -3.88
CA SER A 23 25.83 -40.04 -5.18
C SER A 23 24.32 -39.78 -5.04
N LEU A 24 23.66 -40.49 -4.13
CA LEU A 24 22.23 -40.33 -3.87
C LEU A 24 21.92 -38.96 -3.26
N LEU A 25 22.72 -38.52 -2.27
CA LEU A 25 22.58 -37.20 -1.64
C LEU A 25 22.91 -36.06 -2.61
N ASN A 26 23.87 -36.23 -3.52
CA ASN A 26 24.13 -35.24 -4.56
C ASN A 26 23.02 -35.20 -5.61
N LYS A 27 22.38 -36.33 -5.93
CA LYS A 27 21.18 -36.34 -6.79
C LYS A 27 20.02 -35.63 -6.11
N ILE A 28 19.70 -35.97 -4.86
CA ILE A 28 18.64 -35.31 -4.09
C ILE A 28 18.95 -33.82 -3.92
N LYS A 29 20.18 -33.46 -3.57
CA LYS A 29 20.60 -32.05 -3.48
C LYS A 29 20.48 -31.35 -4.83
N LYS A 30 20.81 -32.01 -5.94
CA LYS A 30 20.70 -31.44 -7.30
C LYS A 30 19.25 -31.31 -7.74
N ASP A 31 18.39 -32.26 -7.43
CA ASP A 31 16.96 -32.23 -7.75
C ASP A 31 16.23 -31.18 -6.90
N VAL A 32 16.51 -31.14 -5.60
CA VAL A 32 16.01 -30.09 -4.67
C VAL A 32 16.56 -28.72 -5.05
N THR A 33 17.85 -28.60 -5.38
CA THR A 33 18.40 -27.33 -5.89
C THR A 33 17.79 -26.95 -7.23
N LYS A 34 17.50 -27.90 -8.12
CA LYS A 34 16.86 -27.65 -9.42
C LYS A 34 15.40 -27.22 -9.27
N GLU A 35 14.69 -27.76 -8.29
CA GLU A 35 13.32 -27.37 -7.94
C GLU A 35 13.28 -25.99 -7.25
N ILE A 36 14.28 -25.68 -6.41
CA ILE A 36 14.38 -24.40 -5.68
C ILE A 36 14.94 -23.26 -6.57
N THR A 37 15.91 -23.55 -7.44
CA THR A 37 16.66 -22.55 -8.24
C THR A 37 16.28 -22.50 -9.72
N GLY A 38 15.44 -23.43 -10.20
CA GLY A 38 14.98 -23.47 -11.59
C GLY A 38 16.05 -23.79 -12.65
N LYS A 39 17.31 -24.05 -12.26
CA LYS A 39 18.40 -24.27 -13.22
C LYS A 39 18.47 -25.74 -13.68
N SER A 40 17.87 -26.04 -14.82
CA SER A 40 18.09 -27.29 -15.56
C SER A 40 19.26 -27.18 -16.53
N GLY A 41 20.33 -27.95 -16.31
CA GLY A 41 21.35 -28.21 -17.32
C GLY A 41 20.87 -29.25 -18.32
N ASN A 42 20.46 -28.78 -19.49
CA ASN A 42 20.68 -29.33 -20.84
C ASN A 42 20.01 -28.34 -21.80
N ASP A 43 20.83 -27.67 -22.62
CA ASP A 43 20.44 -26.64 -23.58
C ASP A 43 19.66 -27.23 -24.75
N ASP A 44 18.37 -27.42 -24.52
CA ASP A 44 17.33 -27.11 -25.50
C ASP A 44 16.38 -26.14 -24.79
N SER A 45 16.83 -24.90 -24.57
CA SER A 45 16.07 -23.89 -23.84
C SER A 45 14.85 -23.47 -24.65
N LYS A 46 13.78 -24.27 -24.59
CA LYS A 46 12.44 -23.79 -24.91
C LYS A 46 12.17 -22.65 -23.94
N VAL A 47 12.20 -21.44 -24.47
CA VAL A 47 11.80 -20.21 -23.80
C VAL A 47 10.51 -20.53 -23.04
N ALA A 48 10.52 -20.40 -21.71
CA ALA A 48 9.35 -20.71 -20.91
C ALA A 48 8.18 -19.83 -21.40
N PRO A 49 6.97 -20.39 -21.52
CA PRO A 49 5.83 -19.68 -22.08
C PRO A 49 5.51 -18.45 -21.23
N GLU A 50 5.04 -17.39 -21.89
CA GLU A 50 4.50 -16.22 -21.22
C GLU A 50 3.25 -16.59 -20.41
N PRO A 51 3.02 -15.95 -19.25
CA PRO A 51 1.81 -16.19 -18.47
C PRO A 51 0.57 -15.72 -19.23
N SER A 52 -0.60 -16.26 -18.88
CA SER A 52 -1.88 -15.92 -19.51
C SER A 52 -2.29 -14.45 -19.35
N CYS A 53 -1.72 -13.75 -18.36
CA CYS A 53 -1.91 -12.31 -18.16
C CYS A 53 -1.00 -11.45 -19.04
N SER A 54 -0.09 -12.03 -19.83
CA SER A 54 0.75 -11.25 -20.74
C SER A 54 -0.10 -10.55 -21.83
N CYS A 55 0.45 -9.49 -22.40
CA CYS A 55 -0.16 -8.73 -23.48
C CYS A 55 0.87 -8.41 -24.56
N ASP A 56 0.40 -8.26 -25.80
CA ASP A 56 1.26 -8.07 -26.98
C ASP A 56 2.09 -6.78 -26.90
N ASN A 57 1.56 -5.74 -26.26
CA ASN A 57 2.18 -4.42 -26.12
C ASN A 57 2.85 -4.21 -24.75
N ALA A 58 3.31 -5.28 -24.11
CA ALA A 58 3.92 -5.20 -22.79
C ALA A 58 5.19 -4.33 -22.78
N LYS A 59 5.28 -3.41 -21.82
CA LYS A 59 6.42 -2.52 -21.60
C LYS A 59 7.41 -3.16 -20.62
N LEU A 60 8.70 -3.11 -20.92
CA LEU A 60 9.76 -3.53 -20.00
C LEU A 60 9.84 -2.57 -18.80
N ILE A 61 9.81 -3.13 -17.58
CA ILE A 61 9.98 -2.40 -16.31
C ILE A 61 11.38 -2.59 -15.77
N ILE A 62 11.81 -3.83 -15.60
CA ILE A 62 13.18 -4.13 -15.20
C ILE A 62 13.65 -5.44 -15.82
N ASP A 63 14.88 -5.43 -16.30
CA ASP A 63 15.62 -6.60 -16.76
C ASP A 63 16.27 -7.25 -15.53
N LEU A 64 15.76 -8.40 -15.09
CA LEU A 64 16.19 -9.04 -13.86
C LEU A 64 17.62 -9.56 -14.00
N LYS A 65 17.96 -10.09 -15.17
CA LYS A 65 19.30 -10.59 -15.48
C LYS A 65 20.35 -9.50 -15.41
N LYS A 66 20.07 -8.33 -16.02
CA LYS A 66 21.00 -7.18 -16.04
C LYS A 66 21.34 -6.70 -14.63
N TYR A 67 20.37 -6.72 -13.72
CA TYR A 67 20.54 -6.25 -12.35
C TYR A 67 20.81 -7.38 -11.35
N ASN A 68 20.90 -8.64 -11.81
CA ASN A 68 21.06 -9.85 -11.00
C ASN A 68 20.02 -9.94 -9.87
N LEU A 69 18.75 -9.76 -10.22
CA LEU A 69 17.61 -9.79 -9.30
C LEU A 69 16.84 -11.11 -9.41
N ASP A 70 16.38 -11.66 -8.29
CA ASP A 70 15.38 -12.75 -8.29
C ASP A 70 13.99 -12.13 -8.14
N TYR A 71 13.12 -12.35 -9.14
CA TYR A 71 11.73 -11.91 -9.12
C TYR A 71 11.00 -12.21 -7.80
N ARG A 72 11.24 -13.39 -7.20
CA ARG A 72 10.56 -13.83 -5.97
C ARG A 72 10.94 -13.02 -4.74
N GLU A 73 12.04 -12.27 -4.83
CA GLU A 73 12.61 -11.48 -3.74
C GLU A 73 12.43 -9.98 -3.97
N LEU A 74 11.60 -9.59 -4.93
CA LEU A 74 11.30 -8.20 -5.20
C LEU A 74 10.03 -7.75 -4.49
N TYR A 75 10.11 -6.55 -3.93
CA TYR A 75 8.94 -5.77 -3.54
C TYR A 75 8.89 -4.51 -4.40
N LEU A 76 7.78 -4.28 -5.09
CA LEU A 76 7.63 -3.11 -5.94
C LEU A 76 6.49 -2.23 -5.40
N THR A 77 6.69 -0.93 -5.41
CA THR A 77 5.69 0.07 -5.00
C THR A 77 5.68 1.22 -6.00
N ILE A 78 4.52 1.88 -6.12
CA ILE A 78 4.39 3.09 -6.93
C ILE A 78 4.64 4.28 -6.01
N GLY A 79 5.75 4.97 -6.25
CA GLY A 79 6.08 6.20 -5.57
C GLY A 79 5.00 7.25 -5.80
N ILE A 80 4.85 8.15 -4.84
CA ILE A 80 4.00 9.33 -4.96
C ILE A 80 4.31 10.02 -6.29
N ASP A 81 5.58 10.25 -6.63
CA ASP A 81 5.99 10.90 -7.90
C ASP A 81 5.75 10.10 -9.20
N GLY A 82 5.09 8.94 -9.13
CA GLY A 82 4.82 8.05 -10.26
C GLY A 82 6.00 7.16 -10.66
N SER A 83 7.12 7.23 -9.93
CA SER A 83 8.20 6.26 -10.09
C SER A 83 7.78 4.87 -9.60
N ILE A 84 8.42 3.83 -10.13
CA ILE A 84 8.32 2.48 -9.60
C ILE A 84 9.57 2.24 -8.76
N VAL A 85 9.38 2.05 -7.45
CA VAL A 85 10.45 1.72 -6.53
C VAL A 85 10.48 0.21 -6.34
N ILE A 86 11.66 -0.39 -6.55
CA ILE A 86 11.89 -1.83 -6.49
C ILE A 86 12.89 -2.08 -5.36
N LYS A 87 12.47 -2.82 -4.34
CA LYS A 87 13.33 -3.28 -3.24
C LYS A 87 13.71 -4.73 -3.50
N ASP A 88 15.01 -4.97 -3.59
CA ASP A 88 15.58 -6.32 -3.49
C ASP A 88 15.65 -6.72 -2.02
N ARG A 89 14.89 -7.75 -1.63
CA ARG A 89 14.85 -8.25 -0.26
C ARG A 89 16.12 -9.03 0.12
N GLN A 90 16.86 -9.59 -0.82
CA GLN A 90 18.10 -10.29 -0.52
C GLN A 90 19.19 -9.32 -0.09
N THR A 91 19.37 -8.24 -0.85
CA THR A 91 20.47 -7.29 -0.61
C THR A 91 20.04 -6.04 0.15
N GLN A 92 18.74 -5.87 0.40
CA GLN A 92 18.15 -4.64 0.95
C GLN A 92 18.50 -3.39 0.13
N LYS A 93 18.72 -3.55 -1.18
CA LYS A 93 19.00 -2.44 -2.10
C LYS A 93 17.74 -2.03 -2.83
N PHE A 94 17.72 -0.79 -3.26
CA PHE A 94 16.58 -0.20 -3.95
C PHE A 94 16.95 0.25 -5.36
N TYR A 95 15.97 0.20 -6.25
CA TYR A 95 16.05 0.73 -7.60
C TYR A 95 14.83 1.61 -7.83
N ILE A 96 15.02 2.72 -8.55
CA ILE A 96 13.94 3.63 -8.91
C ILE A 96 13.86 3.68 -10.43
N LEU A 97 12.72 3.24 -10.98
CA LEU A 97 12.38 3.40 -12.38
C LEU A 97 11.51 4.65 -12.52
N LYS A 98 11.99 5.63 -13.29
CA LYS A 98 11.25 6.86 -13.61
C LYS A 98 11.51 7.25 -15.05
N ASN A 99 10.47 7.60 -15.80
CA ASN A 99 10.57 8.00 -17.21
C ASN A 99 11.34 6.99 -18.09
N GLY A 100 11.20 5.68 -17.81
CA GLY A 100 11.89 4.62 -18.55
C GLY A 100 13.37 4.45 -18.21
N GLN A 101 13.89 5.17 -17.22
CA GLN A 101 15.26 5.02 -16.73
C GLN A 101 15.27 4.38 -15.35
N THR A 102 16.08 3.33 -15.20
CA THR A 102 16.31 2.66 -13.92
C THR A 102 17.58 3.22 -13.27
N THR A 103 17.46 3.71 -12.04
CA THR A 103 18.58 4.16 -11.20
C THR A 103 18.73 3.25 -9.99
N GLY A 104 19.96 3.05 -9.52
CA GLY A 104 20.30 2.15 -8.41
C GLY A 104 21.54 1.28 -8.72
N PRO A 105 21.95 0.42 -7.79
CA PRO A 105 21.34 0.17 -6.48
C PRO A 105 21.52 1.35 -5.50
N LEU A 106 20.49 1.61 -4.70
CA LEU A 106 20.46 2.64 -3.66
C LEU A 106 20.40 2.00 -2.27
N ASN A 107 20.84 2.75 -1.26
CA ASN A 107 20.65 2.40 0.15
C ASN A 107 19.33 3.00 0.66
N GLU A 108 18.79 2.43 1.74
CA GLU A 108 17.50 2.81 2.33
C GLU A 108 17.34 4.31 2.65
N ASN A 109 18.41 4.97 3.08
CA ASN A 109 18.41 6.39 3.45
C ASN A 109 18.72 7.34 2.27
N ASP A 110 18.72 6.86 1.02
CA ASP A 110 18.99 7.71 -0.13
C ASP A 110 17.87 8.78 -0.28
N PRO A 111 18.19 10.08 -0.37
CA PRO A 111 17.19 11.13 -0.49
C PRO A 111 16.22 10.95 -1.67
N ARG A 112 16.63 10.24 -2.72
CA ARG A 112 15.77 9.95 -3.88
C ARG A 112 14.64 9.00 -3.55
N LEU A 113 14.82 8.10 -2.58
CA LEU A 113 13.77 7.20 -2.08
C LEU A 113 12.71 7.98 -1.31
N ILE A 114 13.15 8.90 -0.44
CA ILE A 114 12.27 9.81 0.30
C ILE A 114 11.46 10.67 -0.69
N ALA A 115 12.10 11.20 -1.74
CA ALA A 115 11.45 12.01 -2.76
C ALA A 115 10.47 11.21 -3.64
N ALA A 116 10.77 9.95 -3.93
CA ALA A 116 9.84 9.05 -4.63
C ALA A 116 8.57 8.84 -3.79
N GLY A 117 8.69 8.84 -2.47
CA GLY A 117 7.59 8.67 -1.52
C GLY A 117 7.18 7.21 -1.39
N ASN A 118 6.70 6.86 -0.19
CA ASN A 118 6.20 5.54 0.19
C ASN A 118 7.12 4.35 -0.14
N THR A 119 8.30 4.30 0.47
CA THR A 119 9.30 3.21 0.31
C THR A 119 9.20 2.09 1.34
N SER A 120 8.15 2.05 2.14
CA SER A 120 7.93 0.94 3.06
C SER A 120 6.48 0.87 3.49
N ASN A 121 5.89 -0.32 3.38
CA ASN A 121 5.08 -0.90 4.45
C ASN A 121 5.87 -0.74 5.76
N SER A 122 5.80 0.43 6.38
CA SER A 122 6.14 0.54 7.78
C SER A 122 4.99 -0.16 8.48
N ASN A 123 5.34 -1.21 9.22
CA ASN A 123 4.42 -2.01 10.00
C ASN A 123 3.39 -1.10 10.67
N TYR A 124 2.13 -1.47 10.52
CA TYR A 124 0.91 -0.79 10.96
C TYR A 124 0.83 -0.43 12.46
N ASN A 125 1.92 -0.55 13.21
CA ASN A 125 1.91 -0.58 14.68
C ASN A 125 2.90 0.36 15.38
N ASP A 126 3.86 1.00 14.69
CA ASP A 126 4.77 1.94 15.36
C ASP A 126 4.49 3.38 14.91
N ASP A 127 3.86 4.13 15.83
CA ASP A 127 3.43 5.52 15.77
C ASP A 127 2.26 5.82 14.82
N LYS A 128 1.03 5.65 15.33
CA LYS A 128 -0.18 6.27 14.76
C LYS A 128 -0.08 7.80 14.73
N GLU A 129 0.79 8.37 15.56
CA GLU A 129 1.19 9.76 15.50
C GLU A 129 1.92 10.01 14.18
N ASP A 130 1.36 10.93 13.40
CA ASP A 130 1.96 11.46 12.17
C ASP A 130 1.92 10.55 10.94
N TYR A 131 1.06 9.53 10.94
CA TYR A 131 0.79 8.71 9.75
C TYR A 131 0.60 9.57 8.49
N TYR A 132 -0.27 10.58 8.56
CA TYR A 132 -0.56 11.44 7.41
C TYR A 132 0.64 12.28 6.96
N VAL A 133 1.50 12.72 7.88
CA VAL A 133 2.72 13.48 7.54
C VAL A 133 3.73 12.59 6.82
N LYS A 134 3.88 11.34 7.30
CA LYS A 134 4.74 10.32 6.68
C LYS A 134 4.19 9.86 5.32
N ALA A 135 2.87 9.64 5.23
CA ALA A 135 2.21 9.16 4.02
C ALA A 135 2.11 10.22 2.92
N TYR A 136 1.98 11.51 3.29
CA TYR A 136 1.80 12.62 2.36
C TYR A 136 2.81 13.76 2.62
N PRO A 137 4.12 13.50 2.50
CA PRO A 137 5.15 14.47 2.82
C PRO A 137 5.03 15.72 1.94
N GLY A 138 5.12 16.90 2.58
CA GLY A 138 5.00 18.20 1.93
C GLY A 138 3.56 18.64 1.62
N ILE A 139 2.60 17.71 1.57
CA ILE A 139 1.17 18.00 1.45
C ILE A 139 0.55 18.15 2.84
N ILE A 140 0.85 17.24 3.76
CA ILE A 140 0.39 17.33 5.15
C ILE A 140 1.60 17.61 6.04
N VAL A 141 1.53 18.69 6.80
CA VAL A 141 2.62 19.10 7.71
C VAL A 141 2.08 19.42 9.10
N LYS A 142 2.93 19.31 10.11
CA LYS A 142 2.61 19.80 11.46
C LYS A 142 2.66 21.32 11.55
N SER A 143 1.77 21.87 12.36
CA SER A 143 1.71 23.27 12.76
C SER A 143 1.37 23.31 14.25
N GLY A 144 2.40 23.19 15.10
CA GLY A 144 2.22 22.85 16.52
C GLY A 144 1.63 21.44 16.67
N ASP A 145 0.63 21.29 17.54
CA ASP A 145 -0.06 20.01 17.78
C ASP A 145 -1.12 19.69 16.70
N LYS A 146 -1.30 20.58 15.71
CA LYS A 146 -2.28 20.47 14.64
C LYS A 146 -1.63 20.13 13.29
N TYR A 147 -2.46 19.75 12.33
CA TYR A 147 -2.09 19.48 10.94
C TYR A 147 -2.50 20.64 10.04
N LEU A 148 -1.66 20.95 9.05
CA LEU A 148 -1.95 21.87 7.96
C LEU A 148 -1.86 21.13 6.64
N ILE A 149 -2.92 21.20 5.83
CA ILE A 149 -2.94 20.63 4.49
C ILE A 149 -2.50 21.73 3.51
N LYS A 150 -1.40 21.50 2.80
CA LYS A 150 -0.83 22.39 1.78
C LYS A 150 -1.08 21.81 0.40
N HIS A 151 -1.79 22.55 -0.45
CA HIS A 151 -2.10 22.11 -1.80
C HIS A 151 -2.17 23.29 -2.76
N ASN A 152 -1.45 23.21 -3.88
CA ASN A 152 -1.40 24.25 -4.92
C ASN A 152 -1.18 25.69 -4.39
N GLY A 153 -0.25 25.83 -3.43
CA GLY A 153 0.08 27.12 -2.80
C GLY A 153 -0.95 27.64 -1.79
N LYS A 154 -2.06 26.92 -1.58
CA LYS A 154 -3.04 27.20 -0.53
C LYS A 154 -2.79 26.33 0.69
N SER A 155 -3.15 26.85 1.85
CA SER A 155 -3.14 26.12 3.11
C SER A 155 -4.56 25.99 3.65
N TYR A 156 -4.92 24.81 4.13
CA TYR A 156 -6.21 24.49 4.72
C TYR A 156 -5.96 24.01 6.16
N GLY A 157 -6.65 24.62 7.12
CA GLY A 157 -6.44 24.37 8.55
C GLY A 157 -5.83 25.58 9.28
N PRO A 158 -5.29 25.40 10.50
CA PRO A 158 -4.86 24.12 11.09
C PRO A 158 -5.99 23.28 11.69
N TYR A 159 -5.89 21.95 11.57
CA TYR A 159 -6.86 20.96 12.08
C TYR A 159 -6.25 20.09 13.17
N ALA A 160 -7.00 19.82 14.24
CA ALA A 160 -6.55 18.93 15.31
C ALA A 160 -6.50 17.45 14.87
N ILE A 161 -7.49 17.01 14.09
CA ILE A 161 -7.59 15.62 13.61
C ILE A 161 -7.80 15.62 12.10
N ILE A 162 -7.15 14.69 11.42
CA ILE A 162 -7.50 14.24 10.07
C ILE A 162 -8.07 12.84 10.25
N SER A 163 -9.38 12.68 10.04
CA SER A 163 -10.08 11.40 10.20
C SER A 163 -10.00 10.56 8.94
N ASP A 164 -9.91 11.22 7.78
CA ASP A 164 -9.69 10.57 6.50
C ASP A 164 -9.07 11.58 5.51
N PHE A 165 -8.27 11.09 4.58
CA PHE A 165 -7.62 11.91 3.55
C PHE A 165 -7.37 11.09 2.29
N ALA A 166 -7.78 11.64 1.16
CA ALA A 166 -7.47 11.09 -0.15
C ALA A 166 -6.86 12.15 -1.07
N LEU A 167 -5.95 11.70 -1.92
CA LEU A 167 -5.30 12.46 -2.97
C LEU A 167 -5.53 11.74 -4.30
N SER A 168 -5.92 12.47 -5.34
CA SER A 168 -6.10 11.88 -6.67
C SER A 168 -4.77 11.36 -7.23
N ARG A 169 -4.84 10.43 -8.19
CA ARG A 169 -3.65 9.88 -8.86
C ARG A 169 -2.72 10.95 -9.47
N SER A 170 -3.26 12.00 -10.07
CA SER A 170 -2.44 13.11 -10.60
C SER A 170 -2.03 14.14 -9.53
N LYS A 171 -2.59 14.00 -8.32
CA LYS A 171 -2.38 14.86 -7.14
C LYS A 171 -2.84 16.30 -7.30
N ASN A 172 -3.61 16.59 -8.33
CA ASN A 172 -4.22 17.90 -8.51
C ASN A 172 -5.46 18.09 -7.61
N LYS A 173 -6.01 17.03 -7.03
CA LYS A 173 -7.23 17.03 -6.22
C LYS A 173 -6.99 16.33 -4.89
N PHE A 174 -7.55 16.87 -3.80
CA PHE A 174 -7.58 16.22 -2.49
C PHE A 174 -8.97 16.36 -1.86
N ALA A 175 -9.28 15.47 -0.93
CA ALA A 175 -10.43 15.56 -0.06
C ALA A 175 -10.04 15.06 1.33
N ALA A 176 -10.59 15.65 2.38
CA ALA A 176 -10.27 15.31 3.75
C ALA A 176 -11.50 15.45 4.66
N PHE A 177 -11.63 14.54 5.61
CA PHE A 177 -12.49 14.71 6.77
C PHE A 177 -11.62 15.13 7.94
N VAL A 178 -11.90 16.30 8.53
CA VAL A 178 -11.03 16.92 9.53
C VAL A 178 -11.83 17.48 10.70
N THR A 179 -11.23 17.52 11.87
CA THR A 179 -11.79 18.21 13.04
C THR A 179 -10.88 19.37 13.41
N GLU A 180 -11.42 20.57 13.51
CA GLU A 180 -10.63 21.79 13.78
C GLU A 180 -10.01 21.76 15.18
N THR A 181 -10.75 21.27 16.16
CA THR A 181 -10.36 21.33 17.56
C THR A 181 -10.68 20.02 18.28
N VAL A 182 -9.81 19.66 19.22
CA VAL A 182 -10.08 18.71 20.27
C VAL A 182 -10.15 19.46 21.59
N LEU A 183 -11.04 19.07 22.49
CA LEU A 183 -11.20 19.74 23.79
C LEU A 183 -9.98 19.57 24.70
N MET A 184 -9.20 18.53 24.46
CA MET A 184 -7.90 18.32 25.11
C MET A 184 -6.95 17.67 24.11
N GLY A 185 -5.76 18.23 24.00
CA GLY A 185 -4.66 17.55 23.35
C GLY A 185 -4.06 16.48 24.25
N GLU A 186 -3.17 15.68 23.68
CA GLU A 186 -2.44 14.65 24.42
C GLU A 186 -1.57 15.25 25.56
N SER A 187 -0.99 16.44 25.32
CA SER A 187 -0.21 17.16 26.33
C SER A 187 -1.05 17.61 27.52
N ASP A 188 -2.34 17.90 27.31
CA ASP A 188 -3.29 18.23 28.38
C ASP A 188 -3.73 16.97 29.14
N PHE A 189 -3.91 15.84 28.43
CA PHE A 189 -4.15 14.53 29.04
C PHE A 189 -3.01 14.11 29.96
N LYS A 190 -1.75 14.21 29.50
CA LYS A 190 -0.58 13.85 30.31
C LYS A 190 -0.50 14.69 31.60
N LYS A 191 -0.72 16.01 31.49
CA LYS A 191 -0.78 16.89 32.68
C LYS A 191 -1.90 16.51 33.64
N LEU A 192 -3.05 16.07 33.13
CA LEU A 192 -4.14 15.58 33.97
C LEU A 192 -3.76 14.29 34.69
N GLU A 193 -3.25 13.30 33.96
CA GLU A 193 -2.86 12.01 34.54
C GLU A 193 -1.82 12.21 35.64
N GLU A 194 -0.82 13.06 35.40
CA GLU A 194 0.18 13.45 36.40
C GLU A 194 -0.46 14.18 37.60
N ALA A 195 -1.39 15.10 37.37
CA ALA A 195 -2.07 15.82 38.46
C ALA A 195 -2.93 14.89 39.31
N MET A 196 -3.67 13.96 38.68
CA MET A 196 -4.50 12.97 39.37
C MET A 196 -3.67 11.94 40.13
N ALA A 197 -2.55 11.48 39.55
CA ALA A 197 -1.64 10.55 40.22
C ALA A 197 -0.96 11.16 41.46
N ASN A 198 -0.79 12.49 41.48
CA ASN A 198 -0.19 13.20 42.61
C ASN A 198 -1.20 13.68 43.66
N ALA A 199 -2.51 13.54 43.41
CA ALA A 199 -3.55 13.87 44.37
C ALA A 199 -3.54 12.86 45.53
N LYS A 200 -3.63 13.34 46.78
CA LYS A 200 -3.58 12.53 47.99
C LYS A 200 -4.95 12.18 48.54
N THR A 201 -5.99 12.90 48.10
CA THR A 201 -7.35 12.75 48.61
C THR A 201 -8.39 12.75 47.50
N ASP A 202 -9.54 12.14 47.76
CA ASP A 202 -10.68 12.15 46.84
C ASP A 202 -11.19 13.57 46.56
N GLN A 203 -11.04 14.49 47.52
CA GLN A 203 -11.42 15.88 47.36
C GLN A 203 -10.49 16.63 46.39
N GLU A 204 -9.18 16.39 46.44
CA GLU A 204 -8.22 16.95 45.47
C GLU A 204 -8.46 16.39 44.06
N MET A 205 -8.76 15.10 43.93
CA MET A 205 -9.14 14.52 42.63
C MET A 205 -10.43 15.16 42.09
N MET A 206 -11.41 15.40 42.96
CA MET A 206 -12.66 16.06 42.56
C MET A 206 -12.43 17.51 42.10
N GLU A 207 -11.58 18.27 42.80
CA GLU A 207 -11.22 19.65 42.42
C GLU A 207 -10.47 19.69 41.09
N ILE A 208 -9.54 18.75 40.85
CA ILE A 208 -8.84 18.61 39.56
C ILE A 208 -9.86 18.35 38.44
N GLY A 209 -10.78 17.41 38.65
CA GLY A 209 -11.85 17.10 37.70
C GLY A 209 -12.79 18.28 37.42
N MET A 210 -13.18 19.06 38.44
CA MET A 210 -14.02 20.25 38.26
C MET A 210 -13.29 21.35 37.48
N LYS A 211 -12.04 21.65 37.84
CA LYS A 211 -11.22 22.66 37.14
C LYS A 211 -11.08 22.32 35.67
N MET A 212 -10.93 21.03 35.39
CA MET A 212 -10.84 20.52 34.04
C MET A 212 -12.15 20.62 33.26
N GLY A 213 -13.28 20.26 33.87
CA GLY A 213 -14.60 20.45 33.27
C GLY A 213 -14.83 21.92 32.90
N MET A 214 -14.43 22.86 33.77
CA MET A 214 -14.49 24.29 33.48
C MET A 214 -13.54 24.69 32.34
N GLN A 215 -12.32 24.16 32.29
CA GLN A 215 -11.39 24.41 31.19
C GLN A 215 -11.92 23.90 29.84
N MET A 216 -12.45 22.67 29.80
CA MET A 216 -13.06 22.11 28.58
C MET A 216 -14.26 22.94 28.12
N GLN A 217 -15.13 23.38 29.05
CA GLN A 217 -16.27 24.22 28.72
C GLN A 217 -15.82 25.57 28.15
N ASN A 218 -14.82 26.21 28.77
CA ASN A 218 -14.25 27.47 28.28
C ASN A 218 -13.60 27.30 26.90
N GLN A 219 -12.85 26.22 26.68
CA GLN A 219 -12.21 25.93 25.40
C GLN A 219 -13.24 25.64 24.30
N MET A 220 -14.33 24.92 24.62
CA MET A 220 -15.44 24.71 23.69
C MET A 220 -16.08 26.04 23.28
N MET A 221 -16.30 26.95 24.22
CA MET A 221 -16.83 28.29 23.91
C MET A 221 -15.87 29.12 23.05
N GLN A 222 -14.57 29.07 23.34
CA GLN A 222 -13.55 29.81 22.57
C GLN A 222 -13.33 29.25 21.17
N SER A 223 -13.56 27.95 20.97
CA SER A 223 -13.27 27.25 19.71
C SER A 223 -14.38 27.35 18.68
N GLY A 224 -15.42 28.17 18.90
CA GLY A 224 -16.57 28.28 18.01
C GLY A 224 -17.73 27.35 18.37
N GLY A 225 -17.75 26.81 19.59
CA GLY A 225 -18.83 25.98 20.10
C GLY A 225 -18.76 24.53 19.64
N PRO A 226 -19.85 23.76 19.86
CA PRO A 226 -19.91 22.32 19.55
C PRO A 226 -19.63 21.98 18.08
N GLU A 227 -19.90 22.89 17.15
CA GLU A 227 -19.64 22.70 15.71
C GLU A 227 -18.15 22.54 15.39
N SER A 228 -17.27 23.12 16.20
CA SER A 228 -15.81 23.00 16.02
C SER A 228 -15.25 21.60 16.31
N LEU A 229 -16.03 20.79 17.04
CA LEU A 229 -15.73 19.40 17.36
C LEU A 229 -16.31 18.43 16.32
N GLN A 230 -17.16 18.93 15.41
CA GLN A 230 -17.72 18.12 14.35
C GLN A 230 -16.70 17.92 13.22
N SER A 231 -16.80 16.77 12.56
CA SER A 231 -16.02 16.51 11.35
C SER A 231 -16.48 17.44 10.24
N LYS A 232 -15.54 18.08 9.56
CA LYS A 232 -15.74 18.95 8.42
C LYS A 232 -15.12 18.31 7.18
N PHE A 233 -15.77 18.49 6.05
CA PHE A 233 -15.21 18.10 4.77
C PHE A 233 -14.45 19.25 4.14
N VAL A 234 -13.20 18.99 3.73
CA VAL A 234 -12.30 19.98 3.15
C VAL A 234 -11.73 19.43 1.85
N THR A 235 -11.85 20.21 0.77
CA THR A 235 -11.39 19.80 -0.56
C THR A 235 -10.99 21.00 -1.40
N ASN A 236 -10.14 20.79 -2.41
CA ASN A 236 -9.91 21.75 -3.48
C ASN A 236 -10.72 21.45 -4.75
N ILE A 237 -11.50 20.36 -4.77
CA ILE A 237 -12.36 20.00 -5.90
C ILE A 237 -13.53 20.99 -5.91
N PRO A 238 -13.85 21.63 -7.05
CA PRO A 238 -15.04 22.46 -7.17
C PRO A 238 -16.31 21.62 -6.99
N VAL A 239 -16.80 21.53 -5.75
CA VAL A 239 -18.07 20.89 -5.42
C VAL A 239 -19.06 22.01 -5.12
N SER A 240 -20.02 22.24 -6.02
CA SER A 240 -20.98 23.36 -5.95
C SER A 240 -21.94 23.31 -4.75
N SER A 241 -21.98 22.19 -4.03
CA SER A 241 -22.83 21.98 -2.85
C SER A 241 -22.37 20.71 -2.16
N TYR A 242 -21.37 20.80 -1.27
CA TYR A 242 -21.20 19.74 -0.28
C TYR A 242 -22.39 19.85 0.67
N ASP A 243 -23.24 18.82 0.69
CA ASP A 243 -24.42 18.77 1.55
C ASP A 243 -24.11 17.81 2.69
N ASP A 244 -23.74 18.36 3.86
CA ASP A 244 -23.46 17.59 5.07
C ASP A 244 -24.61 16.62 5.43
N LYS A 245 -25.85 16.94 5.02
CA LYS A 245 -27.03 16.09 5.28
C LYS A 245 -27.14 14.89 4.33
N LYS A 246 -26.41 14.90 3.23
CA LYS A 246 -26.27 13.78 2.28
C LYS A 246 -24.95 13.06 2.44
N MET A 247 -24.20 13.35 3.50
CA MET A 247 -22.94 12.69 3.77
C MET A 247 -23.16 11.20 3.90
N VAL A 248 -22.54 10.46 2.99
CA VAL A 248 -22.55 9.00 3.03
C VAL A 248 -21.44 8.57 3.98
N PRO A 249 -21.72 7.78 5.03
CA PRO A 249 -20.67 7.22 5.87
C PRO A 249 -19.84 6.25 5.03
N GLY A 250 -18.61 6.63 4.72
CA GLY A 250 -17.71 5.87 3.87
C GLY A 250 -16.29 6.42 3.92
N ARG A 251 -15.36 5.70 3.28
CA ARG A 251 -13.95 6.05 3.21
C ARG A 251 -13.64 6.79 1.91
N LEU A 252 -12.83 7.82 1.98
CA LEU A 252 -12.30 8.51 0.80
C LEU A 252 -11.29 7.61 0.10
N ASN A 253 -11.50 7.38 -1.20
CA ASN A 253 -10.59 6.61 -2.03
C ASN A 253 -10.13 7.45 -3.24
N GLY A 254 -8.85 7.82 -3.23
CA GLY A 254 -8.22 8.59 -4.32
C GLY A 254 -7.43 7.73 -5.32
N THR A 255 -7.34 6.41 -5.09
CA THR A 255 -6.58 5.47 -5.93
C THR A 255 -7.48 4.65 -6.85
N ALA A 256 -8.75 4.47 -6.49
CA ALA A 256 -9.69 3.61 -7.20
C ALA A 256 -10.10 4.13 -8.57
N LYS A 257 -10.27 5.44 -8.74
CA LYS A 257 -10.61 6.04 -10.03
C LYS A 257 -9.51 6.97 -10.48
N TYR A 258 -9.14 6.91 -11.76
CA TYR A 258 -8.09 7.78 -12.27
C TYR A 258 -8.50 9.25 -12.17
N ASP A 259 -7.65 10.02 -11.49
CA ASP A 259 -7.77 11.45 -11.26
C ASP A 259 -9.09 11.94 -10.63
N ASP A 260 -9.82 11.06 -9.94
CA ASP A 260 -11.01 11.42 -9.15
C ASP A 260 -10.87 10.86 -7.73
N ILE A 261 -11.66 11.43 -6.81
CA ILE A 261 -11.80 10.91 -5.45
C ILE A 261 -13.26 10.50 -5.29
N VAL A 262 -13.47 9.31 -4.76
CA VAL A 262 -14.79 8.74 -4.50
C VAL A 262 -14.96 8.42 -3.02
N ILE A 263 -16.20 8.26 -2.59
CA ILE A 263 -16.55 7.73 -1.27
C ILE A 263 -16.90 6.25 -1.44
N GLN A 264 -16.18 5.39 -0.75
CA GLN A 264 -16.34 3.93 -0.76
C GLN A 264 -17.08 3.48 0.50
N THR A 265 -18.18 2.78 0.30
CA THR A 265 -18.89 2.04 1.35
C THR A 265 -18.69 0.53 1.14
N PHE A 266 -19.31 -0.29 1.97
CA PHE A 266 -19.22 -1.76 1.87
C PHE A 266 -19.59 -2.27 0.47
N ASP A 267 -20.71 -1.81 -0.08
CA ASP A 267 -21.32 -2.33 -1.31
C ASP A 267 -21.50 -1.26 -2.41
N LYS A 268 -21.08 -0.01 -2.19
CA LYS A 268 -21.35 1.10 -3.12
C LYS A 268 -20.20 2.08 -3.19
N ILE A 269 -20.16 2.76 -4.33
CA ILE A 269 -19.29 3.91 -4.57
C ILE A 269 -20.15 5.12 -4.82
N PHE A 270 -19.78 6.24 -4.22
CA PHE A 270 -20.43 7.53 -4.38
C PHE A 270 -19.43 8.59 -4.86
N ASP A 271 -19.94 9.60 -5.56
CA ASP A 271 -19.16 10.82 -5.79
C ASP A 271 -19.05 11.63 -4.48
N LEU A 272 -18.23 12.69 -4.49
CA LEU A 272 -18.08 13.58 -3.34
C LEU A 272 -19.35 14.42 -3.04
N LYS A 273 -20.39 14.36 -3.86
CA LYS A 273 -21.70 14.97 -3.61
C LYS A 273 -22.68 13.99 -2.96
N GLY A 274 -22.27 12.74 -2.74
CA GLY A 274 -23.12 11.68 -2.19
C GLY A 274 -24.04 11.01 -3.21
N ASN A 275 -23.83 11.22 -4.53
CA ASN A 275 -24.59 10.50 -5.55
C ASN A 275 -23.97 9.12 -5.78
N PRO A 276 -24.78 8.04 -5.82
CA PRO A 276 -24.26 6.72 -6.12
C PRO A 276 -23.74 6.66 -7.56
N ILE A 277 -22.53 6.16 -7.70
CA ILE A 277 -21.86 5.93 -8.98
C ILE A 277 -21.98 4.47 -9.40
N LEU A 278 -21.80 3.54 -8.45
CA LEU A 278 -21.68 2.11 -8.75
C LEU A 278 -22.07 1.26 -7.53
N THR A 279 -22.66 0.07 -7.78
CA THR A 279 -22.91 -0.96 -6.77
C THR A 279 -21.92 -2.12 -6.95
N LEU A 280 -21.26 -2.52 -5.88
CA LEU A 280 -20.27 -3.57 -5.81
C LEU A 280 -20.91 -4.91 -5.44
N ASN A 281 -20.35 -5.99 -5.96
CA ASN A 281 -20.76 -7.34 -5.56
C ASN A 281 -19.90 -7.78 -4.39
N GLY A 282 -20.48 -7.75 -3.19
CA GLY A 282 -19.81 -8.11 -1.93
C GLY A 282 -19.24 -6.91 -1.19
N ASP A 283 -18.59 -7.20 -0.07
CA ASP A 283 -17.93 -6.20 0.77
C ASP A 283 -16.53 -5.90 0.26
N HIS A 284 -16.29 -4.64 -0.10
CA HIS A 284 -14.98 -4.14 -0.52
C HIS A 284 -14.54 -2.95 0.31
N TYR A 285 -15.11 -2.71 1.49
CA TYR A 285 -14.85 -1.48 2.27
C TYR A 285 -13.35 -1.19 2.48
N ASP A 286 -12.57 -2.21 2.86
CA ASP A 286 -11.13 -2.10 3.14
C ASP A 286 -10.24 -2.46 1.93
N ASN A 287 -10.82 -2.60 0.74
CA ASN A 287 -10.06 -2.97 -0.45
C ASN A 287 -9.42 -1.74 -1.12
N ASP A 288 -8.14 -1.50 -0.80
CA ASP A 288 -7.32 -0.45 -1.41
C ASP A 288 -6.96 -0.73 -2.88
N ASP A 289 -7.15 -1.98 -3.33
CA ASP A 289 -6.93 -2.41 -4.71
C ASP A 289 -8.26 -2.59 -5.46
N LEU A 290 -9.26 -1.77 -5.13
CA LEU A 290 -10.46 -1.56 -5.96
C LEU A 290 -10.15 -0.54 -7.06
N PHE A 291 -10.60 -0.80 -8.28
CA PHE A 291 -10.43 0.06 -9.45
C PHE A 291 -11.76 0.28 -10.15
N ILE A 292 -12.02 1.50 -10.61
CA ILE A 292 -13.29 1.91 -11.22
C ILE A 292 -13.03 2.51 -12.60
N SER A 293 -13.83 2.08 -13.58
CA SER A 293 -13.72 2.61 -14.93
C SER A 293 -14.07 4.08 -15.04
N SER A 294 -13.51 4.73 -16.06
CA SER A 294 -13.82 6.14 -16.35
C SER A 294 -15.31 6.37 -16.63
N THR A 295 -15.97 5.36 -17.21
CA THR A 295 -17.40 5.34 -17.54
C THR A 295 -18.30 4.87 -16.40
N ASN A 296 -17.77 4.60 -15.20
CA ASN A 296 -18.53 4.21 -14.02
C ASN A 296 -19.42 2.97 -14.19
N ASN A 297 -19.06 2.05 -15.09
CA ASN A 297 -19.85 0.86 -15.41
C ASN A 297 -19.08 -0.45 -15.22
N LYS A 298 -17.78 -0.37 -14.95
CA LYS A 298 -16.91 -1.50 -14.66
C LYS A 298 -16.13 -1.20 -13.40
N TYR A 299 -15.88 -2.25 -12.64
CA TYR A 299 -14.90 -2.21 -11.58
C TYR A 299 -14.09 -3.50 -11.61
N ALA A 300 -12.88 -3.41 -11.09
CA ALA A 300 -11.99 -4.53 -10.88
C ALA A 300 -11.48 -4.48 -9.44
N TYR A 301 -11.22 -5.63 -8.85
CA TYR A 301 -10.50 -5.69 -7.59
C TYR A 301 -9.36 -6.69 -7.69
N TYR A 302 -8.26 -6.39 -7.00
CA TYR A 302 -7.13 -7.29 -6.93
C TYR A 302 -7.16 -8.10 -5.65
N SER A 303 -6.84 -9.38 -5.75
CA SER A 303 -6.54 -10.21 -4.59
C SER A 303 -5.64 -11.36 -5.03
N SER A 304 -4.61 -11.64 -4.23
CA SER A 304 -3.80 -12.86 -4.33
C SER A 304 -3.30 -13.16 -5.75
N GLY A 305 -2.74 -12.16 -6.44
CA GLY A 305 -2.20 -12.35 -7.78
C GLY A 305 -3.23 -12.35 -8.91
N THR A 306 -4.48 -11.99 -8.63
CA THR A 306 -5.59 -11.99 -9.60
C THR A 306 -6.36 -10.68 -9.60
N LEU A 307 -6.55 -10.09 -10.79
CA LEU A 307 -7.55 -9.05 -11.02
C LEU A 307 -8.88 -9.71 -11.41
N SER A 308 -9.93 -9.43 -10.66
CA SER A 308 -11.29 -9.89 -10.95
C SER A 308 -12.18 -8.70 -11.34
N PHE A 309 -12.87 -8.81 -12.46
CA PHE A 309 -13.77 -7.79 -12.98
C PHE A 309 -15.22 -8.12 -12.65
N ASN A 310 -16.08 -7.10 -12.63
CA ASN A 310 -17.50 -7.24 -12.36
C ASN A 310 -18.29 -8.04 -13.42
N ASP A 311 -17.71 -8.23 -14.62
CA ASP A 311 -18.24 -9.10 -15.67
C ASP A 311 -17.80 -10.57 -15.54
N ASN A 312 -17.17 -10.93 -14.41
CA ASN A 312 -16.57 -12.23 -14.10
C ASN A 312 -15.29 -12.57 -14.89
N THR A 313 -14.77 -11.64 -15.68
CA THR A 313 -13.42 -11.80 -16.26
C THR A 313 -12.39 -11.84 -15.14
N LYS A 314 -11.38 -12.71 -15.29
CA LYS A 314 -10.26 -12.84 -14.35
C LYS A 314 -8.94 -12.85 -15.09
N LEU A 315 -7.96 -12.14 -14.55
CA LEU A 315 -6.58 -12.14 -15.01
C LEU A 315 -5.69 -12.54 -13.83
N SER A 316 -5.06 -13.71 -13.90
CA SER A 316 -4.23 -14.28 -12.83
C SER A 316 -2.76 -14.31 -13.21
N GLY A 317 -1.88 -14.36 -12.20
CA GLY A 317 -0.44 -14.39 -12.38
C GLY A 317 0.17 -13.00 -12.59
N LEU A 318 -0.50 -11.97 -12.07
CA LEU A 318 -0.07 -10.57 -12.13
C LEU A 318 0.12 -9.98 -10.74
N PHE A 319 0.80 -8.83 -10.68
CA PHE A 319 1.01 -8.09 -9.43
C PHE A 319 1.01 -6.59 -9.66
N ASN A 320 0.85 -5.86 -8.56
CA ASN A 320 0.83 -4.40 -8.49
C ASN A 320 -0.05 -3.74 -9.56
N PRO A 321 -1.37 -3.96 -9.53
CA PRO A 321 -2.27 -3.19 -10.35
C PRO A 321 -2.40 -1.75 -9.84
N TYR A 322 -2.51 -0.79 -10.75
CA TYR A 322 -2.72 0.62 -10.43
C TYR A 322 -3.32 1.38 -11.61
N MET A 323 -3.99 2.50 -11.29
CA MET A 323 -4.52 3.41 -12.31
C MET A 323 -3.46 4.41 -12.76
N THR A 324 -3.34 4.60 -14.08
CA THR A 324 -2.46 5.60 -14.70
C THR A 324 -3.14 6.23 -15.91
N SER A 325 -2.50 7.24 -16.51
CA SER A 325 -2.89 7.78 -17.82
C SER A 325 -1.84 7.46 -18.85
N ILE A 326 -2.29 6.94 -20.00
CA ILE A 326 -1.48 6.69 -21.18
C ILE A 326 -2.11 7.49 -22.32
N ASP A 327 -1.33 8.40 -22.91
CA ASP A 327 -1.77 9.32 -23.95
C ASP A 327 -3.03 10.12 -23.57
N GLY A 328 -3.11 10.53 -22.30
CA GLY A 328 -4.24 11.30 -21.76
C GLY A 328 -5.48 10.46 -21.43
N LYS A 329 -5.44 9.14 -21.64
CA LYS A 329 -6.56 8.24 -21.37
C LYS A 329 -6.30 7.43 -20.10
N PRO A 330 -7.26 7.38 -19.16
CA PRO A 330 -7.18 6.51 -18.00
C PRO A 330 -7.00 5.04 -18.41
N SER A 331 -6.20 4.32 -17.65
CA SER A 331 -5.95 2.91 -17.86
C SER A 331 -5.63 2.20 -16.55
N LEU A 332 -6.07 0.96 -16.45
CA LEU A 332 -5.66 0.02 -15.41
C LEU A 332 -4.40 -0.70 -15.89
N THR A 333 -3.32 -0.50 -15.16
CA THR A 333 -2.01 -1.09 -15.42
C THR A 333 -1.73 -2.19 -14.42
N TYR A 334 -1.00 -3.22 -14.83
CA TYR A 334 -0.50 -4.28 -13.95
C TYR A 334 0.85 -4.80 -14.45
N MET A 335 1.56 -5.52 -13.59
CA MET A 335 2.85 -6.11 -13.90
C MET A 335 2.80 -7.64 -13.88
N TYR A 336 3.72 -8.27 -14.60
CA TYR A 336 3.91 -9.71 -14.59
C TYR A 336 5.39 -10.05 -14.81
N HIS A 337 5.80 -11.25 -14.39
CA HIS A 337 7.13 -11.77 -14.68
C HIS A 337 7.08 -12.52 -16.01
N SER A 338 7.93 -12.13 -16.96
CA SER A 338 8.15 -12.83 -18.23
C SER A 338 9.33 -13.79 -18.05
N PRO A 339 9.09 -15.12 -17.97
CA PRO A 339 10.18 -16.09 -17.79
C PRO A 339 11.10 -16.13 -19.01
N GLY A 340 10.55 -15.92 -20.20
CA GLY A 340 11.31 -15.95 -21.44
C GLY A 340 12.28 -14.78 -21.61
N LYS A 341 11.92 -13.61 -21.08
CA LYS A 341 12.76 -12.40 -21.11
C LYS A 341 13.59 -12.21 -19.85
N ASP A 342 13.33 -13.00 -18.80
CA ASP A 342 13.91 -12.82 -17.45
C ASP A 342 13.75 -11.37 -16.97
N ALA A 343 12.49 -10.90 -17.01
CA ALA A 343 12.15 -9.50 -16.84
C ALA A 343 10.79 -9.31 -16.18
N ILE A 344 10.62 -8.17 -15.50
CA ILE A 344 9.29 -7.67 -15.15
C ILE A 344 8.77 -6.82 -16.30
N MET A 345 7.57 -7.16 -16.74
CA MET A 345 6.85 -6.54 -17.84
C MET A 345 5.57 -5.91 -17.30
N GLN A 346 5.06 -4.90 -18.01
CA GLN A 346 3.85 -4.17 -17.65
C GLN A 346 2.85 -4.16 -18.79
N CYS A 347 1.60 -4.43 -18.46
CA CYS A 347 0.47 -4.37 -19.37
C CYS A 347 -0.51 -3.29 -18.96
N THR A 348 -1.33 -2.88 -19.93
CA THR A 348 -2.29 -1.79 -19.77
C THR A 348 -3.63 -2.19 -20.39
N ILE A 349 -4.70 -1.93 -19.65
CA ILE A 349 -6.08 -2.11 -20.09
C ILE A 349 -6.74 -0.73 -20.08
N PRO A 350 -7.36 -0.28 -21.18
CA PRO A 350 -8.23 0.90 -21.15
C PRO A 350 -9.32 0.70 -20.10
N PHE A 351 -9.45 1.65 -19.17
CA PHE A 351 -10.29 1.46 -17.99
C PHE A 351 -11.13 2.70 -17.65
#